data_AF-H3GIT2-F1
#
_entry.id   AF-H3GIT2-F1
#
_cell.length_a   1.000
_cell.length_b   1.000
_cell.length_c   1.000
_cell.angle_alpha   90.00
_cell.angle_beta   90.00
_cell.angle_gamma   90.00
#
_symmetry.space_group_name_H-M   'P 1'
#
loop_
_entity.id
_entity.type
_entity.pdbx_description
1 polymer ?
#
loop_
_entity_poly.entity_id
_entity_poly.type
_entity_poly.pdbx_seq_one_letter_code
_entity_poly.pdbx_strand_id
1 'polypeptide(L)'
;MASSDGWHCPICLGGFERPVLASCCGQSFCRPCLDAALRQVDACPMCRSPLLSGPFSVTPNRALEEALTALASASSPSAPVNEQDDRIAVAAGGNKLAVWERKFAPEAQIARQNLAQVGNGQVPLCVFYVLLFFVFVSFLRVQEEEFSESTNHLRRPH
;
A
#
# COMPACT_ATOMS: atom_id res chain seq x y z
N MET A 1 -15.82 -8.33 -23.02
CA MET A 1 -15.63 -6.87 -22.97
C MET A 1 -14.92 -6.54 -21.66
N ALA A 2 -13.59 -6.37 -21.68
CA ALA A 2 -12.84 -5.85 -20.53
C ALA A 2 -12.50 -4.41 -20.89
N SER A 3 -13.34 -3.47 -20.44
CA SER A 3 -13.06 -2.05 -20.63
C SER A 3 -11.83 -1.69 -19.82
N SER A 4 -10.94 -0.94 -20.45
CA SER A 4 -9.66 -0.47 -19.94
C SER A 4 -9.86 0.65 -18.91
N ASP A 5 -10.55 0.36 -17.81
CA ASP A 5 -10.90 1.34 -16.76
C ASP A 5 -10.38 0.91 -15.37
N GLY A 6 -9.21 0.25 -15.33
CA GLY A 6 -8.73 -0.50 -14.15
C GLY A 6 -8.16 0.31 -12.97
N TRP A 7 -8.25 1.64 -12.97
CA TRP A 7 -7.53 2.50 -12.01
C TRP A 7 -8.34 3.69 -11.49
N HIS A 8 -9.62 3.47 -11.21
CA HIS A 8 -10.51 4.51 -10.68
C HIS A 8 -10.98 4.18 -9.26
N CYS A 9 -11.23 5.22 -8.46
CA CYS A 9 -11.79 5.04 -7.14
C CYS A 9 -13.26 4.57 -7.26
N PRO A 10 -13.67 3.48 -6.58
CA PRO A 10 -15.05 2.97 -6.68
C PRO A 10 -16.11 3.87 -6.05
N ILE A 11 -15.72 4.91 -5.31
CA ILE A 11 -16.63 5.86 -4.66
C ILE A 11 -16.88 7.07 -5.57
N CYS A 12 -15.82 7.75 -6.02
CA CYS A 12 -15.95 8.95 -6.86
C CYS A 12 -15.88 8.67 -8.37
N LEU A 13 -15.52 7.45 -8.77
CA LEU A 13 -15.33 7.00 -10.15
C LEU A 13 -14.27 7.79 -10.95
N GLY A 14 -13.48 8.62 -10.27
CA GLY A 14 -12.37 9.38 -10.83
C GLY A 14 -11.00 8.80 -10.48
N GLY A 15 -9.96 9.54 -10.84
CA GLY A 15 -8.59 9.23 -10.43
C GLY A 15 -8.42 9.26 -8.91
N PHE A 16 -7.43 8.52 -8.41
CA PHE A 16 -7.17 8.47 -6.98
C PHE A 16 -6.53 9.75 -6.47
N GLU A 17 -7.13 10.37 -5.46
CA GLU A 17 -6.51 11.42 -4.65
C GLU A 17 -6.05 10.82 -3.31
N ARG A 18 -4.74 10.84 -3.05
CA ARG A 18 -4.11 10.26 -1.85
C ARG A 18 -4.64 8.83 -1.58
N PRO A 19 -4.31 7.86 -2.45
CA PRO A 19 -4.89 6.54 -2.38
C PRO A 19 -4.60 5.86 -1.03
N VAL A 20 -5.63 5.25 -0.46
CA VAL A 20 -5.55 4.43 0.75
C VAL A 20 -6.08 3.03 0.46
N LEU A 21 -5.43 2.03 1.04
CA LEU A 21 -5.77 0.62 0.94
C LEU A 21 -6.55 0.18 2.17
N ALA A 22 -7.74 -0.37 1.97
CA ALA A 22 -8.51 -1.02 3.03
C ALA A 22 -7.98 -2.43 3.25
N SER A 23 -7.50 -2.75 4.46
CA SER A 23 -6.87 -4.05 4.75
C SER A 23 -7.83 -5.24 4.70
N CYS A 24 -9.12 -5.01 4.89
CA CYS A 24 -10.15 -6.06 4.86
C CYS A 24 -10.34 -6.73 3.49
N CYS A 25 -10.20 -6.00 2.38
CA CYS A 25 -10.46 -6.51 1.03
C CYS A 25 -9.41 -6.09 -0.01
N GLY A 26 -8.37 -5.35 0.40
CA GLY A 26 -7.31 -4.88 -0.48
C GLY A 26 -7.76 -3.87 -1.54
N GLN A 27 -8.91 -3.22 -1.34
CA GLN A 27 -9.41 -2.22 -2.29
C GLN A 27 -8.82 -0.85 -1.98
N SER A 28 -8.49 -0.11 -3.04
CA SER A 28 -7.99 1.25 -2.93
C SER A 28 -9.12 2.26 -3.07
N PHE A 29 -9.05 3.34 -2.30
CA PHE A 29 -9.99 4.45 -2.34
C PHE A 29 -9.22 5.78 -2.24
N CYS A 30 -9.83 6.89 -2.65
CA CYS A 30 -9.32 8.20 -2.26
C CYS A 30 -9.49 8.36 -0.74
N ARG A 31 -8.50 8.92 -0.05
CA ARG A 31 -8.61 9.22 1.38
C ARG A 31 -9.86 10.02 1.75
N PRO A 32 -10.19 11.15 1.09
CA PRO A 32 -11.41 11.90 1.43
C PRO A 32 -12.70 11.09 1.18
N CYS A 33 -12.71 10.22 0.16
CA CYS A 33 -13.87 9.41 -0.16
C CYS A 33 -14.12 8.34 0.92
N LEU A 34 -13.07 7.65 1.35
CA LEU A 34 -13.19 6.65 2.42
C LEU A 34 -13.54 7.31 3.75
N ASP A 35 -12.92 8.44 4.09
CA ASP A 35 -13.24 9.19 5.32
C ASP A 35 -14.70 9.65 5.34
N ALA A 36 -15.25 10.08 4.20
CA ALA A 36 -16.65 10.47 4.08
C ALA A 36 -17.62 9.28 4.24
N ALA A 37 -17.25 8.11 3.68
CA ALA A 37 -18.04 6.90 3.81
C ALA A 37 -18.05 6.38 5.27
N LEU A 38 -16.89 6.39 5.93
CA LEU A 38 -16.75 5.96 7.31
C LEU A 38 -17.51 6.84 8.31
N ARG A 39 -17.71 8.13 8.01
CA ARG A 39 -18.58 9.00 8.82
C ARG A 39 -20.04 8.56 8.81
N GLN A 40 -20.48 7.81 7.81
CA GLN A 40 -21.86 7.31 7.72
C GLN A 40 -21.98 5.90 8.28
N VAL A 41 -21.02 5.02 7.92
CA VAL A 41 -21.01 3.62 8.34
C VAL A 41 -19.57 3.19 8.55
N ASP A 42 -19.25 2.66 9.74
CA ASP A 42 -17.93 2.12 10.11
C ASP A 42 -17.62 0.76 9.43
N ALA A 43 -17.88 0.65 8.13
CA ALA A 43 -17.68 -0.54 7.33
C ALA A 43 -17.10 -0.20 5.95
N CYS A 44 -16.37 -1.15 5.37
CA CYS A 44 -15.79 -1.00 4.04
C CYS A 44 -16.90 -0.86 2.97
N PRO A 45 -16.87 0.18 2.11
CA PRO A 45 -17.87 0.36 1.07
C PRO A 45 -17.95 -0.79 0.05
N MET A 46 -16.85 -1.55 -0.09
CA MET A 46 -16.75 -2.65 -1.06
C MET A 46 -17.20 -4.00 -0.51
N CYS A 47 -16.70 -4.41 0.66
CA CYS A 47 -16.97 -5.73 1.23
C CYS A 47 -17.85 -5.71 2.47
N ARG A 48 -18.21 -4.53 2.99
CA ARG A 48 -19.01 -4.32 4.20
C ARG A 48 -18.40 -4.88 5.49
N SER A 49 -17.15 -5.34 5.46
CA SER A 49 -16.41 -5.71 6.67
C SER A 49 -16.20 -4.49 7.56
N PRO A 50 -16.28 -4.64 8.89
CA PRO A 50 -16.05 -3.54 9.81
C PRO A 50 -14.63 -3.01 9.68
N LEU A 51 -14.49 -1.70 9.51
CA LEU A 51 -13.19 -1.04 9.51
C LEU A 51 -13.01 -0.40 10.87
N LEU A 52 -12.31 -1.10 11.77
CA LEU A 52 -11.93 -0.56 13.08
C LEU A 52 -11.19 0.76 12.88
N SER A 53 -11.51 1.82 13.64
CA SER A 53 -10.88 3.14 13.53
C SER A 53 -9.39 3.18 13.95
N GLY A 54 -8.69 2.03 13.95
CA GLY A 54 -7.28 1.91 14.30
C GLY A 54 -6.34 2.05 13.09
N PRO A 55 -5.04 2.26 13.34
CA PRO A 55 -4.03 2.48 12.29
C PRO A 55 -3.80 1.28 11.35
N PHE A 56 -4.39 0.11 11.66
CA PHE A 56 -4.20 -1.13 10.91
C PHE A 56 -5.32 -1.42 9.89
N SER A 57 -6.44 -0.68 9.92
CA SER A 57 -7.58 -0.92 9.02
C SER A 57 -7.41 -0.26 7.65
N VAL A 58 -6.69 0.86 7.62
CA VAL A 58 -6.48 1.69 6.42
C VAL A 58 -5.03 2.14 6.37
N THR A 59 -4.35 1.85 5.26
CA THR A 59 -2.93 2.19 5.07
C THR A 59 -2.76 3.00 3.78
N PRO A 60 -1.92 4.05 3.74
CA PRO A 60 -1.62 4.75 2.48
C PRO A 60 -1.06 3.80 1.42
N ASN A 61 -1.56 3.88 0.19
CA ASN A 61 -1.10 3.05 -0.93
C ASN A 61 -0.08 3.81 -1.79
N ARG A 62 1.15 3.91 -1.28
CA ARG A 62 2.25 4.62 -1.97
C ARG A 62 2.58 4.02 -3.34
N ALA A 63 2.48 2.71 -3.49
CA ALA A 63 2.74 2.04 -4.76
C ALA A 63 1.75 2.49 -5.85
N LEU A 64 0.48 2.66 -5.49
CA LEU A 64 -0.52 3.20 -6.41
C LEU A 64 -0.28 4.68 -6.72
N GLU A 65 0.11 5.47 -5.74
CA GLU A 65 0.47 6.89 -5.93
C GLU A 65 1.66 7.07 -6.88
N GLU A 66 2.72 6.27 -6.72
CA GLU A 66 3.88 6.25 -7.60
C GLU A 66 3.51 5.80 -9.03
N ALA A 67 2.69 4.75 -9.16
CA ALA A 67 2.24 4.26 -10.46
C ALA A 67 1.43 5.32 -11.22
N LEU A 68 0.52 6.03 -10.53
CA LEU A 68 -0.26 7.11 -11.13
C LEU A 68 0.62 8.28 -11.57
N THR A 69 1.63 8.62 -10.76
CA THR A 69 2.60 9.67 -11.08
C THR A 69 3.44 9.30 -12.31
N ALA A 70 3.92 8.06 -12.36
CA ALA A 70 4.68 7.55 -13.50
C ALA A 70 3.83 7.57 -14.78
N LEU A 71 2.56 7.16 -14.70
CA LEU A 71 1.64 7.16 -15.84
C LEU A 71 1.37 8.59 -16.35
N ALA A 72 1.18 9.55 -15.44
CA ALA A 72 1.02 10.96 -15.80
C ALA A 72 2.25 11.49 -16.54
N SER A 73 3.47 11.15 -16.08
CA SER A 73 4.71 11.57 -16.75
C SER A 73 4.91 10.93 -18.13
N ALA A 74 4.56 9.64 -18.26
CA ALA A 74 4.65 8.90 -19.52
C ALA A 74 3.63 9.37 -20.57
N SER A 75 2.50 9.93 -20.13
CA SER A 75 1.49 10.49 -21.03
C SER A 75 1.89 11.81 -21.70
N SER A 76 3.07 12.37 -21.37
CA SER A 76 3.67 13.49 -22.12
C SER A 76 4.63 12.99 -23.22
N PRO A 77 4.12 12.88 -24.46
CA PRO A 77 4.87 13.30 -25.63
C PRO A 77 4.05 14.35 -26.40
N SER A 78 4.38 15.63 -26.24
CA SER A 78 4.07 16.64 -27.25
C SER A 78 5.31 17.50 -27.51
N ALA A 79 6.17 16.97 -28.39
CA ALA A 79 6.86 17.84 -29.34
C ALA A 79 5.79 18.63 -30.13
N PRO A 80 6.07 19.87 -30.57
CA PRO A 80 5.06 20.71 -31.19
C PRO A 80 4.56 20.04 -32.47
N VAL A 81 3.27 19.66 -32.48
CA VAL A 81 2.56 19.27 -33.69
C VAL A 81 2.29 20.56 -34.44
N ASN A 82 3.16 20.87 -35.41
CA ASN A 82 2.92 21.92 -36.38
C ASN A 82 2.01 21.33 -37.46
N GLU A 83 0.75 21.73 -37.43
CA GLU A 83 -0.26 21.37 -38.43
C GLU A 83 -0.04 22.24 -39.68
N GLN A 84 0.70 21.70 -40.66
CA GLN A 84 0.74 22.28 -42.00
C GLN A 84 0.91 21.17 -43.04
N ASP A 85 -0.21 20.86 -43.69
CA ASP A 85 -0.40 20.50 -45.09
C ASP A 85 0.88 20.09 -45.88
N ASP A 86 0.97 18.82 -46.28
CA ASP A 86 1.00 18.45 -47.71
C ASP A 86 1.33 16.96 -47.93
N ARG A 87 0.51 16.40 -48.80
CA ARG A 87 0.64 15.21 -49.66
C ARG A 87 1.95 14.42 -49.62
N ILE A 88 1.77 13.11 -49.46
CA ILE A 88 2.72 12.01 -49.68
C ILE A 88 3.57 12.25 -50.95
N ALA A 89 4.87 12.51 -50.75
CA ALA A 89 5.89 12.33 -51.78
C ALA A 89 6.64 11.02 -51.48
N VAL A 90 6.41 10.01 -52.32
CA VAL A 90 7.23 8.80 -52.36
C VAL A 90 8.54 9.15 -53.06
N ALA A 91 9.63 9.20 -52.31
CA ALA A 91 10.98 9.21 -52.87
C ALA A 91 11.74 7.98 -52.35
N ALA A 92 11.94 7.02 -53.25
CA ALA A 92 12.90 5.95 -53.08
C ALA A 92 14.31 6.55 -53.09
N GLY A 93 15.09 6.28 -52.05
CA GLY A 93 16.48 6.73 -52.00
C GLY A 93 17.17 6.46 -50.67
N GLY A 94 17.81 5.28 -50.59
CA GLY A 94 19.10 5.14 -49.92
C GLY A 94 19.16 5.25 -48.40
N ASN A 95 19.53 4.11 -47.82
CA ASN A 95 20.46 3.95 -46.71
C ASN A 95 19.93 3.99 -45.27
N LYS A 96 20.29 2.88 -44.60
CA LYS A 96 20.35 2.62 -43.15
C LYS A 96 19.02 2.32 -42.48
N LEU A 97 18.71 1.02 -42.45
CA LEU A 97 17.99 0.38 -41.36
C LEU A 97 18.65 0.77 -40.04
N ALA A 98 18.14 1.80 -39.38
CA ALA A 98 18.37 2.01 -37.95
C ALA A 98 17.46 1.01 -37.22
N VAL A 99 17.90 -0.25 -37.19
CA VAL A 99 17.46 -1.19 -36.16
C VAL A 99 17.82 -0.52 -34.84
N TRP A 100 16.82 -0.22 -34.01
CA TRP A 100 17.07 0.14 -32.62
C TRP A 100 17.63 -1.10 -31.92
N GLU A 101 18.94 -1.26 -32.00
CA GLU A 101 19.67 -2.11 -31.08
C GLU A 101 19.40 -1.55 -29.69
N ARG A 102 18.55 -2.25 -28.94
CA ARG A 102 18.64 -2.20 -27.48
C ARG A 102 20.07 -2.57 -27.15
N LYS A 103 20.92 -1.56 -26.93
CA LYS A 103 22.20 -1.73 -26.25
C LYS A 103 21.85 -2.32 -24.88
N PHE A 104 21.88 -3.64 -24.80
CA PHE A 104 22.13 -4.36 -23.57
C PHE A 104 23.55 -3.97 -23.17
N ALA A 105 23.67 -2.88 -22.42
CA ALA A 105 24.94 -2.51 -21.81
C ALA A 105 25.34 -3.63 -20.84
N PRO A 106 26.58 -4.13 -20.92
CA PRO A 106 27.05 -5.16 -20.02
C PRO A 106 27.19 -4.55 -18.62
N GLU A 107 26.52 -5.18 -17.67
CA GLU A 107 26.80 -5.16 -16.24
C GLU A 107 27.29 -3.81 -15.69
N ALA A 108 26.38 -2.83 -15.67
CA ALA A 108 26.47 -1.76 -14.69
C ALA A 108 26.41 -2.42 -13.31
N GLN A 109 27.57 -2.47 -12.66
CA GLN A 109 27.76 -2.93 -11.30
C GLN A 109 26.57 -2.48 -10.46
N ILE A 110 25.76 -3.45 -10.02
CA ILE A 110 24.80 -3.26 -8.94
C ILE A 110 25.66 -2.97 -7.72
N ALA A 111 26.06 -1.72 -7.56
CA ALA A 111 26.40 -1.17 -6.28
C ALA A 111 25.14 -1.40 -5.45
N ARG A 112 25.16 -2.47 -4.65
CA ARG A 112 24.32 -2.63 -3.48
C ARG A 112 24.62 -1.43 -2.60
N GLN A 113 24.02 -0.30 -2.93
CA GLN A 113 23.91 0.80 -2.01
C GLN A 113 23.08 0.23 -0.87
N ASN A 114 23.80 -0.11 0.19
CA ASN A 114 23.29 -0.17 1.52
C ASN A 114 22.54 1.16 1.77
N LEU A 115 21.26 1.21 1.40
CA LEU A 115 20.29 2.01 2.13
C LEU A 115 19.97 1.23 3.39
N ALA A 116 20.96 1.24 4.27
CA ALA A 116 20.76 1.28 5.70
C ALA A 116 19.91 2.53 6.01
N GLN A 117 18.60 2.38 5.84
CA GLN A 117 17.59 3.16 6.55
C GLN A 117 16.50 2.16 6.92
N VAL A 118 16.83 1.27 7.86
CA VAL A 118 15.82 0.72 8.77
C VAL A 118 15.08 1.92 9.30
N GLY A 119 13.82 2.02 8.90
CA GLY A 119 12.92 3.10 9.27
C GLY A 119 13.02 3.37 10.76
N ASN A 120 13.46 4.59 11.04
CA ASN A 120 13.28 5.36 12.25
C ASN A 120 12.19 4.77 13.21
N GLY A 121 12.63 4.13 14.29
CA GLY A 121 12.01 4.33 15.60
C GLY A 121 10.70 3.62 15.99
N GLN A 122 10.19 2.60 15.29
CA GLN A 122 9.00 1.83 15.74
C GLN A 122 9.26 0.33 16.00
N VAL A 123 10.51 -0.06 16.25
CA VAL A 123 10.82 -1.39 16.80
C VAL A 123 10.88 -1.41 18.36
N PRO A 124 11.20 -0.32 19.11
CA PRO A 124 11.30 -0.44 20.57
C PRO A 124 9.94 -0.61 21.24
N LEU A 125 8.87 0.00 20.71
CA LEU A 125 7.52 -0.10 21.27
C LEU A 125 6.91 -1.50 21.09
N CYS A 126 7.05 -2.11 19.90
CA CYS A 126 6.52 -3.46 19.67
C CYS A 126 7.18 -4.50 20.57
N VAL A 127 8.52 -4.43 20.70
CA VAL A 127 9.27 -5.33 21.60
C VAL A 127 8.86 -5.08 23.06
N PHE A 128 8.70 -3.82 23.47
CA PHE A 128 8.23 -3.47 24.81
C PHE A 128 6.82 -4.02 25.10
N TYR A 129 5.85 -3.86 24.20
CA TYR A 129 4.50 -4.39 24.40
C TYR A 129 4.45 -5.91 24.42
N VAL A 130 5.27 -6.59 23.62
CA VAL A 130 5.37 -8.06 23.66
C VAL A 130 5.93 -8.52 25.00
N LEU A 131 6.98 -7.88 25.52
CA LEU A 131 7.55 -8.22 26.83
C LEU A 131 6.55 -7.93 27.97
N LEU A 132 5.86 -6.79 27.95
CA LEU A 132 4.84 -6.47 28.95
C LEU A 132 3.69 -7.48 28.92
N PHE A 133 3.26 -7.93 27.74
CA PHE A 133 2.23 -8.95 27.60
C PHE A 133 2.67 -10.28 28.21
N PHE A 134 3.90 -10.73 27.94
CA PHE A 134 4.45 -11.95 28.54
C PHE A 134 4.55 -11.85 30.06
N VAL A 135 5.04 -10.72 30.59
CA VAL A 135 5.12 -10.49 32.05
C VAL A 135 3.73 -10.49 32.68
N PHE A 136 2.74 -9.84 32.05
CA PHE A 136 1.37 -9.80 32.53
C PHE A 136 0.72 -11.19 32.54
N VAL A 137 0.87 -11.98 31.46
CA VAL A 137 0.34 -13.35 31.39
C VAL A 137 1.00 -14.25 32.44
N SER A 138 2.31 -14.13 32.65
CA SER A 138 3.02 -14.86 33.70
C SER A 138 2.55 -14.45 35.09
N PHE A 139 2.32 -13.16 35.34
CA PHE A 139 1.80 -12.67 36.61
C PHE A 139 0.36 -13.15 36.88
N LEU A 140 -0.50 -13.14 35.86
CA LEU A 140 -1.85 -13.70 35.96
C LEU A 140 -1.83 -15.20 36.24
N ARG A 141 -0.89 -15.95 35.65
CA ARG A 141 -0.66 -17.37 35.92
C ARG A 141 -0.19 -17.61 37.36
N VAL A 142 0.74 -16.79 37.85
CA VAL A 142 1.22 -16.86 39.24
C VAL A 142 0.12 -16.52 40.24
N GLN A 143 -0.71 -15.50 39.96
CA GLN A 143 -1.86 -15.15 40.80
C GLN A 143 -2.90 -16.27 40.82
N GLU A 144 -3.11 -16.98 39.70
CA GLU A 144 -4.00 -18.14 39.63
C GLU A 144 -3.49 -19.31 40.48
N GLU A 145 -2.17 -19.57 40.48
CA GLU A 145 -1.54 -20.57 41.36
C GLU A 145 -1.68 -20.20 42.84
N GLU A 146 -1.43 -18.95 43.21
CA GLU A 146 -1.52 -18.47 44.60
C GLU A 146 -2.98 -18.44 45.12
N PHE A 147 -3.94 -18.11 44.25
CA PHE A 147 -5.37 -18.19 44.58
C PHE A 147 -5.84 -19.65 44.71
N SER A 148 -5.30 -20.57 43.90
CA SER A 148 -5.60 -22.01 44.02
C SER A 148 -5.07 -22.57 45.35
N GLU A 149 -3.91 -22.13 45.82
CA GLU A 149 -3.32 -22.59 47.07
C GLU A 149 -4.06 -22.01 48.29
N SER A 150 -4.41 -20.71 48.24
CA SER A 150 -5.21 -20.05 49.29
C SER A 150 -6.63 -20.61 49.41
N THR A 151 -7.29 -20.92 48.29
CA THR A 151 -8.62 -21.55 48.30
C THR A 151 -8.60 -23.01 48.76
N ASN A 152 -7.52 -23.76 48.48
CA ASN A 152 -7.32 -25.10 49.03
C ASN A 152 -7.09 -25.10 50.55
N HIS A 153 -6.43 -24.08 51.10
CA HIS A 153 -6.26 -23.92 52.54
C HIS A 153 -7.57 -23.60 53.28
N LEU A 154 -8.50 -22.85 52.68
CA LEU A 154 -9.83 -22.61 53.27
C LEU A 154 -10.80 -23.79 53.15
N ARG A 155 -10.51 -24.78 52.29
CA ARG A 155 -11.39 -25.94 52.06
C ARG A 155 -10.98 -27.19 52.83
N ARG A 156 -10.03 -27.14 53.78
CA ARG A 156 -9.82 -28.25 54.73
C ARG A 156 -10.83 -28.14 55.88
N PRO A 157 -11.86 -29.02 55.95
CA PRO A 157 -12.64 -29.16 57.17
C PRO A 157 -11.79 -29.93 58.20
N HIS A 158 -11.88 -29.50 59.44
CA HIS A 158 -11.45 -30.25 60.63
C HIS A 158 -12.42 -31.40 60.90
#